data_AF-A0A6G0MZ60-F1
#
_entry.id   AF-A0A6G0MZ60-F1
#
_cell.length_a   1.000
_cell.length_b   1.000
_cell.length_c   1.000
_cell.angle_alpha   90.00
_cell.angle_beta   90.00
_cell.angle_gamma   90.00
#
_symmetry.space_group_name_H-M   'P 1'
#
loop_
_entity.id
_entity.type
_entity.pdbx_description
1 polymer ?
#
loop_
_entity_poly.entity_id
_entity_poly.type
_entity_poly.pdbx_seq_one_letter_code
_entity_poly.pdbx_strand_id
1 'polypeptide(L)'
;MTSAMLATTVQGHGSMSVPKVEFTFNGDTTQYMATIESSTSGFSGNFGQSPSDNTANFNKGFSASKYSSLKEFMNDKMVLVNTDFTKECGYTNPDEAAQPLPETYVEWSHGSGEGFTSSHE
;
A
#
# COMPACT_ATOMS: atom_id res chain seq x y z
N MET A 1 -20.83 18.97 4.55
CA MET A 1 -19.83 18.90 3.47
C MET A 1 -19.66 17.43 3.12
N THR A 2 -20.10 17.03 1.95
CA THR A 2 -20.04 15.64 1.49
C THR A 2 -18.66 15.42 0.88
N SER A 3 -17.76 14.76 1.60
CA SER A 3 -16.49 14.31 1.01
C SER A 3 -16.79 13.18 0.02
N ALA A 4 -16.60 13.45 -1.27
CA ALA A 4 -16.52 12.40 -2.28
C ALA A 4 -15.20 11.64 -2.06
N MET A 5 -15.28 10.41 -1.57
CA MET A 5 -14.16 9.49 -1.67
C MET A 5 -14.01 9.14 -3.15
N LEU A 6 -13.01 9.71 -3.81
CA LEU A 6 -12.52 9.18 -5.08
C LEU A 6 -12.06 7.75 -4.81
N ALA A 7 -12.90 6.78 -5.16
CA ALA A 7 -12.49 5.38 -5.23
C ALA A 7 -11.52 5.26 -6.41
N THR A 8 -10.23 5.54 -6.15
CA THR A 8 -9.17 5.21 -7.09
C THR A 8 -9.15 3.70 -7.23
N THR A 9 -9.57 3.17 -8.38
CA THR A 9 -9.30 1.78 -8.74
C THR A 9 -7.79 1.64 -8.81
N VAL A 10 -7.18 0.96 -7.85
CA VAL A 10 -5.74 0.67 -7.88
C VAL A 10 -5.57 -0.56 -8.76
N GLN A 11 -5.02 -0.37 -9.97
CA GLN A 11 -4.54 -1.47 -10.80
C GLN A 11 -3.22 -1.96 -10.19
N GLY A 12 -3.29 -3.01 -9.38
CA GLY A 12 -2.16 -3.44 -8.53
C GLY A 12 -1.42 -4.65 -9.10
N HIS A 13 -0.19 -4.41 -9.57
CA HIS A 13 1.12 -4.85 -9.03
C HIS A 13 2.16 -4.09 -9.87
N GLY A 14 2.90 -3.16 -9.25
CA GLY A 14 3.87 -2.35 -9.98
C GLY A 14 4.62 -1.39 -9.08
N SER A 15 5.79 -0.99 -9.53
CA SER A 15 6.66 -0.02 -8.86
C SER A 15 6.91 1.17 -9.78
N MET A 16 7.11 2.34 -9.19
CA MET A 16 7.50 3.53 -9.93
C MET A 16 8.89 3.31 -10.55
N SER A 17 8.99 3.42 -11.86
CA SER A 17 10.24 3.28 -12.63
C SER A 17 10.84 4.63 -13.03
N VAL A 18 10.01 5.68 -13.09
CA VAL A 18 10.44 7.06 -13.28
C VAL A 18 9.67 7.99 -12.31
N PRO A 19 10.37 8.67 -11.38
CA PRO A 19 11.82 8.59 -11.14
C PRO A 19 12.21 7.20 -10.62
N LYS A 20 13.43 6.77 -10.96
CA LYS A 20 13.92 5.44 -10.61
C LYS A 20 14.01 5.30 -9.09
N VAL A 21 13.30 4.31 -8.55
CA VAL A 21 13.39 3.95 -7.13
C VAL A 21 14.59 3.02 -6.92
N GLU A 22 15.38 3.30 -5.89
CA GLU A 22 16.39 2.39 -5.38
C GLU A 22 15.82 1.60 -4.20
N PHE A 23 16.01 0.29 -4.22
CA PHE A 23 15.49 -0.64 -3.21
C PHE A 23 16.63 -1.22 -2.38
N THR A 24 16.33 -1.60 -1.14
CA THR A 24 17.29 -2.18 -0.19
C THR A 24 17.59 -3.66 -0.44
N PHE A 25 16.93 -4.28 -1.43
CA PHE A 25 17.03 -5.71 -1.72
C PHE A 25 16.97 -5.98 -3.23
N ASN A 26 17.33 -7.19 -3.62
CA ASN A 26 17.12 -7.71 -4.98
C ASN A 26 16.02 -8.78 -4.94
N GLY A 27 14.90 -8.56 -5.62
CA GLY A 27 13.74 -9.45 -5.62
C GLY A 27 12.50 -8.79 -6.21
N ASP A 28 11.33 -9.30 -5.85
CA ASP A 28 10.03 -8.75 -6.25
C ASP A 28 9.80 -7.37 -5.59
N THR A 29 9.79 -6.32 -6.41
CA THR A 29 9.57 -4.93 -5.99
C THR A 29 8.09 -4.57 -5.79
N THR A 30 7.19 -5.52 -6.00
CA THR A 30 5.73 -5.38 -5.81
C THR A 30 5.22 -6.08 -4.54
N GLN A 31 6.11 -6.76 -3.80
CA GLN A 31 5.78 -7.39 -2.53
C GLN A 31 5.29 -6.37 -1.48
N TYR A 32 4.56 -6.87 -0.47
CA TYR A 32 4.11 -6.05 0.65
C TYR A 32 5.24 -5.84 1.68
N MET A 33 5.36 -4.62 2.21
CA MET A 33 6.37 -4.27 3.22
C MET A 33 5.94 -4.56 4.67
N ALA A 34 4.64 -4.68 4.90
CA ALA A 34 4.06 -4.93 6.21
C ALA A 34 2.70 -5.61 6.10
N THR A 35 2.26 -6.24 7.19
CA THR A 35 0.92 -6.78 7.33
C THR A 35 0.19 -6.12 8.49
N ILE A 36 -1.15 -6.15 8.44
CA ILE A 36 -2.02 -5.81 9.57
C ILE A 36 -2.97 -6.99 9.73
N GLU A 37 -2.81 -7.73 10.81
CA GLU A 37 -3.71 -8.84 11.11
C GLU A 37 -5.07 -8.32 11.57
N SER A 38 -6.16 -8.86 11.02
CA SER A 38 -7.53 -8.49 11.39
C SER A 38 -7.74 -8.56 12.91
N SER A 39 -7.21 -9.59 13.58
CA SER A 39 -7.29 -9.79 15.03
C SER A 39 -6.63 -8.68 15.85
N THR A 40 -5.70 -7.92 15.27
CA THR A 40 -4.97 -6.82 15.92
C THR A 40 -5.36 -5.43 15.41
N SER A 41 -6.09 -5.36 14.28
CA SER A 41 -6.54 -4.12 13.67
C SER A 41 -7.48 -3.31 14.57
N GLY A 42 -8.23 -3.99 15.44
CA GLY A 42 -9.32 -3.40 16.21
C GLY A 42 -10.62 -3.24 15.41
N PHE A 43 -10.67 -3.73 14.17
CA PHE A 43 -11.86 -3.72 13.34
C PHE A 43 -12.63 -5.02 13.47
N SER A 44 -13.94 -4.91 13.67
CA SER A 44 -14.86 -6.05 13.58
C SER A 44 -15.21 -6.33 12.13
N GLY A 45 -15.27 -7.60 11.74
CA GLY A 45 -15.69 -8.00 10.40
C GLY A 45 -15.04 -9.32 9.98
N ASN A 46 -15.47 -9.85 8.84
CA ASN A 46 -14.81 -10.98 8.20
C ASN A 46 -13.93 -10.46 7.06
N PHE A 47 -12.66 -10.87 7.04
CA PHE A 47 -11.66 -10.46 6.05
C PHE A 47 -11.18 -11.63 5.17
N GLY A 48 -11.85 -12.78 5.26
CA GLY A 48 -11.63 -13.93 4.38
C GLY A 48 -12.73 -14.09 3.33
N GLN A 49 -13.37 -13.00 2.91
CA GLN A 49 -14.43 -12.99 1.89
C GLN A 49 -13.91 -12.43 0.57
N SER A 50 -14.81 -12.04 -0.34
CA SER A 50 -14.43 -11.38 -1.58
C SER A 50 -13.66 -10.07 -1.31
N PRO A 51 -12.82 -9.60 -2.25
CA PRO A 51 -12.10 -8.33 -2.09
C PRO A 51 -13.03 -7.14 -1.80
N SER A 52 -14.21 -7.10 -2.44
CA SER A 52 -15.21 -6.05 -2.21
C SER A 52 -15.80 -6.11 -0.81
N ASP A 53 -16.14 -7.30 -0.30
CA ASP A 53 -16.63 -7.49 1.08
C ASP A 53 -15.58 -7.11 2.12
N ASN A 54 -14.32 -7.51 1.89
CA ASN A 54 -13.20 -7.18 2.78
C ASN A 54 -12.97 -5.66 2.82
N THR A 55 -13.06 -5.00 1.66
CA THR A 55 -12.93 -3.54 1.54
C THR A 55 -14.09 -2.82 2.25
N ALA A 56 -15.32 -3.31 2.10
CA ALA A 56 -16.48 -2.75 2.79
C ALA A 56 -16.34 -2.87 4.32
N ASN A 57 -15.88 -4.03 4.81
CA ASN A 57 -15.62 -4.25 6.25
C ASN A 57 -14.48 -3.35 6.76
N PHE A 58 -13.40 -3.20 6.00
CA PHE A 58 -12.31 -2.27 6.32
C PHE A 58 -12.82 -0.83 6.44
N ASN A 59 -13.54 -0.33 5.43
CA ASN A 59 -14.04 1.04 5.39
C ASN A 59 -15.01 1.33 6.54
N LYS A 60 -15.87 0.36 6.89
CA LYS A 60 -16.75 0.44 8.04
C LYS A 60 -15.96 0.53 9.35
N GLY A 61 -14.97 -0.35 9.54
CA GLY A 61 -14.11 -0.36 10.73
C GLY A 61 -13.30 0.92 10.88
N PHE A 62 -12.65 1.36 9.80
CA PHE A 62 -11.84 2.57 9.76
C PHE A 62 -12.67 3.83 10.04
N SER A 63 -13.86 3.95 9.44
CA SER A 63 -14.76 5.10 9.67
C SER A 63 -15.31 5.19 11.10
N ALA A 64 -15.38 4.06 11.82
CA ALA A 64 -15.77 4.00 13.23
C ALA A 64 -14.57 4.09 14.19
N SER A 65 -13.35 4.12 13.66
CA SER A 65 -12.12 4.09 14.45
C SER A 65 -11.76 5.47 15.02
N LYS A 66 -10.72 5.48 15.86
CA LYS A 66 -10.13 6.72 16.39
C LYS A 66 -9.17 7.41 15.42
N TYR A 67 -8.77 6.74 14.34
CA TYR A 67 -7.70 7.24 13.46
C TYR A 67 -8.24 8.32 12.53
N SER A 68 -7.48 9.41 12.42
CA SER A 68 -7.80 10.54 11.54
C SER A 68 -7.37 10.30 10.09
N SER A 69 -6.45 9.36 9.86
CA SER A 69 -5.90 9.06 8.54
C SER A 69 -5.45 7.60 8.43
N LEU A 70 -5.39 7.10 7.19
CA LEU A 70 -4.86 5.77 6.91
C LEU A 70 -3.40 5.64 7.37
N LYS A 71 -2.61 6.70 7.22
CA LYS A 71 -1.21 6.74 7.69
C LYS A 71 -1.10 6.52 9.19
N GLU A 72 -1.99 7.13 9.98
CA GLU A 72 -2.02 6.95 11.44
C GLU A 72 -2.36 5.51 11.82
N PHE A 73 -3.39 4.93 11.18
CA PHE A 73 -3.76 3.53 11.39
C PHE A 73 -2.63 2.57 11.02
N MET A 74 -2.03 2.74 9.84
CA MET A 74 -0.90 1.91 9.39
C MET A 74 0.27 2.02 10.36
N ASN A 75 0.67 3.22 10.78
CA ASN A 75 1.77 3.40 11.72
C ASN A 75 1.52 2.73 13.08
N ASP A 76 0.28 2.71 13.56
CA ASP A 76 -0.07 2.05 14.82
C ASP A 76 -0.14 0.52 14.70
N LYS A 77 -0.65 0.00 13.57
CA LYS A 77 -0.99 -1.44 13.45
C LYS A 77 -0.06 -2.28 12.60
N MET A 78 0.70 -1.68 11.68
CA MET A 78 1.51 -2.44 10.74
C MET A 78 2.66 -3.18 11.44
N VAL A 79 2.88 -4.41 11.03
CA VAL A 79 4.01 -5.25 11.40
C VAL A 79 4.88 -5.43 10.17
N LEU A 80 6.12 -4.97 10.22
CA LEU A 80 7.07 -5.10 9.12
C LEU A 80 7.38 -6.58 8.87
N VAL A 81 7.42 -6.98 7.59
CA VAL A 81 7.73 -8.38 7.22
C VAL A 81 9.22 -8.68 7.26
N ASN A 82 10.05 -7.63 7.25
CA ASN A 82 11.50 -7.70 7.31
C ASN A 82 12.02 -6.59 8.26
N THR A 83 13.02 -6.91 9.06
CA THR A 83 13.67 -5.98 10.00
C THR A 83 14.46 -4.87 9.33
N ASP A 84 14.86 -5.06 8.08
CA ASP A 84 15.60 -4.07 7.29
C ASP A 84 14.68 -3.00 6.69
N PHE A 85 13.36 -3.21 6.74
CA PHE A 85 12.37 -2.25 6.27
C PHE A 85 12.07 -1.21 7.34
N THR A 86 11.53 -0.07 6.92
CA THR A 86 11.13 1.00 7.84
C THR A 86 9.68 1.38 7.64
N LYS A 87 9.04 1.95 8.67
CA LYS A 87 7.68 2.48 8.55
C LYS A 87 7.59 3.71 7.63
N GLU A 88 8.69 4.42 7.45
CA GLU A 88 8.75 5.64 6.65
C GLU A 88 9.02 5.36 5.17
N CYS A 89 10.02 4.53 4.87
CA CYS A 89 10.47 4.25 3.50
C CYS A 89 10.09 2.84 3.01
N GLY A 90 9.48 2.01 3.86
CA GLY A 90 9.26 0.61 3.52
C GLY A 90 10.57 -0.07 3.19
N TYR A 91 10.70 -0.54 1.96
CA TYR A 91 11.89 -1.19 1.43
C TYR A 91 12.66 -0.35 0.41
N THR A 92 12.29 0.92 0.19
CA THR A 92 13.13 1.84 -0.59
C THR A 92 14.37 2.21 0.22
N ASN A 93 15.48 2.49 -0.47
CA ASN A 93 16.73 2.84 0.18
C ASN A 93 16.64 4.28 0.73
N PRO A 94 16.64 4.48 2.08
CA PRO A 94 16.53 5.81 2.67
C PRO A 94 17.84 6.62 2.59
N ASP A 95 18.97 5.95 2.35
CA ASP A 95 20.30 6.57 2.31
C ASP A 95 20.65 7.12 0.91
N GLU A 96 19.82 6.83 -0.10
CA GLU A 96 20.01 7.33 -1.46
C GLU A 96 19.51 8.77 -1.61
N ALA A 97 20.10 9.47 -2.58
CA ALA A 97 19.68 10.82 -2.91
C ALA A 97 18.23 10.82 -3.43
N ALA A 98 17.39 11.66 -2.83
CA ALA A 98 16.02 11.90 -3.28
C ALA A 98 16.03 12.30 -4.77
N GLN A 99 15.26 11.58 -5.57
CA GLN A 99 15.14 11.84 -7.00
C GLN A 99 14.18 13.02 -7.25
N PRO A 100 14.46 13.89 -8.23
CA PRO A 100 13.53 14.95 -8.61
C PRO A 100 12.25 14.33 -9.21
N LEU A 101 11.11 14.97 -8.96
CA LEU A 101 9.86 14.61 -9.63
C LEU A 101 9.93 15.03 -11.11
N PRO A 102 9.59 14.15 -12.06
CA PRO A 102 9.46 14.52 -13.46
C PRO A 102 8.43 15.63 -13.67
N GLU A 103 8.68 16.52 -14.62
CA GLU A 103 7.80 17.69 -14.87
C GLU A 103 6.42 17.30 -15.42
N THR A 104 6.35 16.19 -16.17
CA THR A 104 5.14 15.83 -16.93
C THR A 104 4.49 14.55 -16.44
N TYR A 105 5.23 13.45 -16.39
CA TYR A 105 4.69 12.12 -16.10
C TYR A 105 5.61 11.33 -15.18
N VAL A 106 5.01 10.61 -14.23
CA VAL A 106 5.66 9.48 -13.57
C VAL A 106 5.37 8.21 -14.37
N GLU A 107 6.32 7.27 -14.35
CA GLU A 107 6.14 5.99 -14.99
C GLU A 107 6.05 4.88 -13.95
N TRP A 108 5.13 3.95 -14.20
CA TRP A 108 4.95 2.75 -13.41
C TRP A 108 5.31 1.56 -14.28
N SER A 109 6.02 0.61 -13.70
CA SER A 109 6.42 -0.64 -14.36
C SER A 109 6.15 -1.82 -13.45
N HIS A 110 6.16 -3.01 -14.02
CA HIS A 110 5.87 -4.26 -13.32
C HIS A 110 6.82 -5.36 -13.80
N GLY A 111 6.87 -6.46 -13.06
CA GLY A 111 7.64 -7.64 -13.44
C GLY A 111 7.15 -8.27 -14.74
N SER A 112 8.00 -9.06 -15.39
CA SER A 112 7.59 -9.85 -16.55
C SER A 112 6.55 -10.90 -16.11
N GLY A 113 5.35 -10.86 -16.70
CA GLY A 113 4.24 -11.76 -16.35
C GLY A 113 3.30 -11.24 -15.26
N GLU A 114 3.64 -10.14 -14.58
CA GLU A 114 2.77 -9.46 -13.61
C GLU A 114 2.15 -8.24 -14.27
N GLY A 115 1.00 -8.37 -14.92
CA GLY A 115 0.37 -7.22 -15.58
C GLY A 115 -0.29 -6.27 -14.58
N PHE A 116 -0.51 -5.02 -15.00
CA PHE A 116 -1.60 -4.20 -14.47
C PHE A 116 -2.93 -4.88 -14.85
N THR A 117 -3.32 -5.92 -14.10
CA THR A 117 -4.57 -6.64 -14.35
C THR A 117 -5.74 -5.72 -13.99
N SER A 118 -6.83 -5.83 -14.75
CA SER A 118 -8.00 -4.96 -14.57
C SER A 118 -8.72 -5.19 -13.23
N SER A 119 -8.45 -6.31 -12.56
CA SER A 119 -9.15 -6.73 -11.35
C SER A 119 -8.43 -7.91 -10.65
N HIS A 120 -8.45 -7.91 -9.32
CA HIS A 120 -8.31 -9.12 -8.47
C HIS A 120 -9.65 -9.55 -7.85
N GLU A 121 -10.77 -8.95 -8.28
CA GLU A 121 -12.11 -9.57 -8.19
C GLU A 121 -12.30 -10.65 -9.25
#